data_AF-A0A162Q133-F1
#
_entry.id   AF-A0A162Q133-F1
#
_cell.length_a   1.000
_cell.length_b   1.000
_cell.length_c   1.000
_cell.angle_alpha   90.00
_cell.angle_beta   90.00
_cell.angle_gamma   90.00
#
_symmetry.space_group_name_H-M   'P 1'
#
loop_
_entity.id
_entity.type
_entity.pdbx_description
1 polymer ?
#
loop_
_entity_poly.entity_id
_entity_poly.type
_entity_poly.pdbx_seq_one_letter_code
_entity_poly.pdbx_strand_id
1 'polypeptide(L)'
;MGASESKPSSNTPPHLWKASTPSGISHDLVESLQTSHETDLSRSQLTELQIQARVAEELKRLQAKESEALKLAHEKIAAEDKPAPEGQRSHESVAKEIEALRAKLAERKKVRDLPEGVETARSNVVRCLRENDRRPLDCWKEVEAFKEEVKRLEKGWVEKVVS
;
A
#
# COMPACT_ATOMS: atom_id res chain seq x y z
N MET A 1 -93.28 -26.61 -9.63
CA MET A 1 -93.73 -26.41 -11.03
C MET A 1 -93.82 -24.90 -11.23
N GLY A 2 -93.12 -24.17 -12.10
CA GLY A 2 -92.22 -24.48 -13.20
C GLY A 2 -92.14 -23.23 -14.10
N ALA A 3 -90.97 -22.58 -14.13
CA ALA A 3 -90.32 -21.78 -15.19
C ALA A 3 -91.15 -20.92 -16.17
N SER A 4 -90.85 -19.61 -16.20
CA SER A 4 -90.14 -18.99 -17.34
C SER A 4 -89.93 -17.48 -17.12
N GLU A 5 -88.68 -17.02 -16.99
CA GLU A 5 -88.27 -15.67 -17.37
C GLU A 5 -86.80 -15.73 -17.84
N SER A 6 -86.55 -15.32 -19.08
CA SER A 6 -85.21 -15.21 -19.66
C SER A 6 -85.03 -13.84 -20.30
N LYS A 7 -84.21 -13.02 -19.64
CA LYS A 7 -83.39 -11.92 -20.20
C LYS A 7 -82.42 -11.45 -19.10
N PRO A 8 -81.09 -11.54 -19.27
CA PRO A 8 -80.20 -10.76 -18.44
C PRO A 8 -80.17 -9.31 -18.90
N SER A 9 -80.35 -8.45 -17.92
CA SER A 9 -80.32 -6.99 -17.92
C SER A 9 -78.97 -6.43 -18.39
N SER A 10 -79.05 -5.29 -19.06
CA SER A 10 -77.97 -4.35 -19.36
C SER A 10 -77.14 -4.01 -18.11
N ASN A 11 -75.86 -4.42 -18.05
CA ASN A 11 -74.71 -3.58 -17.67
C ASN A 11 -73.37 -4.36 -17.57
N THR A 12 -73.02 -5.22 -18.55
CA THR A 12 -71.67 -5.81 -18.65
C THR A 12 -71.21 -5.81 -20.11
N PRO A 13 -70.03 -5.25 -20.45
CA PRO A 13 -69.53 -5.35 -21.81
C PRO A 13 -69.18 -6.81 -22.14
N PRO A 14 -69.49 -7.31 -23.35
CA PRO A 14 -69.18 -8.68 -23.74
C PRO A 14 -67.66 -8.90 -23.77
N HIS A 15 -67.19 -10.02 -23.22
CA HIS A 15 -65.79 -10.44 -23.34
C HIS A 15 -65.45 -10.72 -24.81
N LEU A 16 -64.95 -9.69 -25.51
CA LEU A 16 -64.50 -9.78 -26.89
C LEU A 16 -63.07 -10.31 -26.90
N TRP A 17 -62.90 -11.62 -27.16
CA TRP A 17 -61.58 -12.20 -27.34
C TRP A 17 -61.03 -11.80 -28.71
N LYS A 18 -60.10 -10.83 -28.73
CA LYS A 18 -59.34 -10.45 -29.93
C LYS A 18 -58.20 -11.45 -30.14
N ALA A 19 -58.18 -12.07 -31.32
CA ALA A 19 -57.15 -13.02 -31.73
C ALA A 19 -55.78 -12.34 -31.98
N SER A 20 -54.75 -13.19 -31.92
CA SER A 20 -53.31 -12.89 -31.93
C SER A 20 -52.81 -12.18 -33.19
N THR A 21 -52.33 -10.94 -33.04
CA THR A 21 -51.42 -10.24 -33.96
C THR A 21 -50.64 -9.16 -33.21
N PRO A 22 -49.42 -8.82 -33.67
CA PRO A 22 -48.17 -9.51 -33.31
C PRO A 22 -47.93 -9.47 -31.80
N SER A 23 -47.03 -10.31 -31.27
CA SER A 23 -46.65 -10.35 -29.85
C SER A 23 -45.93 -9.07 -29.40
N GLY A 24 -46.67 -7.97 -29.34
CA GLY A 24 -46.28 -6.73 -28.70
C GLY A 24 -46.95 -6.68 -27.33
N ILE A 25 -46.14 -6.54 -26.29
CA ILE A 25 -46.64 -6.27 -24.95
C ILE A 25 -47.35 -4.92 -25.02
N SER A 26 -48.59 -4.82 -24.51
CA SER A 26 -49.34 -3.56 -24.52
C SER A 26 -48.56 -2.50 -23.71
N HIS A 27 -48.44 -1.29 -24.25
CA HIS A 27 -47.75 -0.17 -23.58
C HIS A 27 -48.28 0.06 -22.16
N ASP A 28 -49.59 -0.10 -21.97
CA ASP A 28 -50.27 0.05 -20.68
C ASP A 28 -49.85 -1.03 -19.66
N LEU A 29 -49.62 -2.27 -20.12
CA LEU A 29 -49.06 -3.33 -19.27
C LEU A 29 -47.59 -3.07 -18.96
N VAL A 30 -46.81 -2.55 -19.92
CA VAL A 30 -45.41 -2.15 -19.69
C VAL A 30 -45.35 -1.03 -18.66
N GLU A 31 -46.21 -0.02 -18.76
CA GLU A 31 -46.29 1.11 -17.83
C GLU A 31 -46.77 0.67 -16.44
N SER A 32 -47.72 -0.27 -16.36
CA SER A 32 -48.11 -0.90 -15.10
C SER A 32 -46.98 -1.74 -14.48
N LEU A 33 -46.23 -2.49 -15.28
CA LEU A 33 -45.07 -3.25 -14.80
C LEU A 33 -43.93 -2.32 -14.35
N GLN A 34 -43.72 -1.20 -15.04
CA GLN A 34 -42.74 -0.17 -14.69
C GLN A 34 -43.10 0.63 -13.44
N THR A 35 -44.39 0.80 -13.13
CA THR A 35 -44.86 1.50 -11.93
C THR A 35 -45.09 0.56 -10.74
N SER A 36 -45.00 -0.75 -10.95
CA SER A 36 -45.22 -1.76 -9.91
C SER A 36 -43.98 -1.97 -9.01
N HIS A 37 -44.09 -1.55 -7.75
CA HIS A 37 -43.03 -1.68 -6.74
C HIS A 37 -42.67 -3.15 -6.41
N GLU A 38 -43.64 -4.07 -6.50
CA GLU A 38 -43.41 -5.50 -6.27
C GLU A 38 -42.44 -6.12 -7.29
N THR A 39 -42.45 -5.62 -8.53
CA THR A 39 -41.52 -6.04 -9.58
C THR A 39 -40.12 -5.49 -9.33
N ASP A 40 -40.01 -4.30 -8.75
CA ASP A 40 -38.71 -3.69 -8.41
C ASP A 40 -38.01 -4.42 -7.26
N LEU A 41 -38.77 -4.86 -6.24
CA LEU A 41 -38.22 -5.68 -5.15
C LEU A 41 -37.69 -7.02 -5.67
N SER A 42 -38.47 -7.73 -6.48
CA SER A 42 -38.02 -9.01 -7.05
C SER A 42 -36.84 -8.84 -8.02
N ARG A 43 -36.82 -7.78 -8.83
CA ARG A 43 -35.70 -7.45 -9.72
C ARG A 43 -34.43 -7.11 -8.94
N SER A 44 -34.53 -6.31 -7.88
CA SER A 44 -33.38 -5.96 -7.03
C SER A 44 -32.79 -7.19 -6.32
N GLN A 45 -33.64 -8.08 -5.82
CA GLN A 45 -33.21 -9.35 -5.23
C GLN A 45 -32.51 -10.25 -6.26
N LEU A 46 -33.03 -10.34 -7.48
CA LEU A 46 -32.39 -11.12 -8.55
C LEU A 46 -31.02 -10.55 -8.91
N THR A 47 -30.90 -9.22 -9.03
CA THR A 47 -29.61 -8.58 -9.29
C THR A 47 -28.63 -8.78 -8.14
N GLU A 48 -29.10 -8.71 -6.90
CA GLU A 48 -28.27 -8.94 -5.70
C GLU A 48 -27.71 -10.37 -5.70
N LEU A 49 -28.53 -11.37 -6.01
CA LEU A 49 -28.07 -12.76 -6.11
C LEU A 49 -27.02 -12.95 -7.21
N GLN A 50 -27.17 -12.27 -8.36
CA GLN A 50 -26.16 -12.30 -9.43
C GLN A 50 -24.85 -11.64 -9.01
N ILE A 51 -24.93 -10.51 -8.30
CA ILE A 51 -23.75 -9.82 -7.76
C ILE A 51 -23.04 -10.73 -6.75
N GLN A 52 -23.79 -11.34 -5.81
CA GLN A 52 -23.24 -12.27 -4.83
C GLN A 52 -22.57 -13.47 -5.50
N ALA A 53 -23.18 -14.05 -6.53
CA ALA A 53 -22.61 -15.15 -7.29
C ALA A 53 -21.27 -14.77 -7.94
N ARG A 54 -21.21 -13.59 -8.58
CA ARG A 54 -19.99 -13.08 -9.22
C ARG A 54 -18.89 -12.76 -8.20
N VAL A 55 -19.26 -12.12 -7.08
CA VAL A 55 -18.32 -11.82 -6.00
C VAL A 55 -17.77 -13.10 -5.40
N ALA A 56 -18.62 -14.11 -5.17
CA ALA A 56 -18.17 -15.41 -4.65
C ALA A 56 -17.23 -16.14 -5.62
N GLU A 57 -17.47 -16.05 -6.93
CA GLU A 57 -16.58 -16.60 -7.96
C GLU A 57 -15.20 -15.90 -7.95
N GLU A 58 -15.19 -14.56 -7.94
CA GLU A 58 -13.94 -13.80 -7.90
C GLU A 58 -13.17 -14.01 -6.59
N LEU A 59 -13.86 -14.11 -5.45
CA LEU A 59 -13.22 -14.43 -4.17
C LEU A 59 -12.59 -15.83 -4.19
N LYS A 60 -13.28 -16.84 -4.74
CA LYS A 60 -12.69 -18.19 -4.90
C LYS A 60 -11.46 -18.16 -5.81
N ARG A 61 -11.52 -17.37 -6.89
CA ARG A 61 -10.39 -17.18 -7.81
C ARG A 61 -9.20 -16.53 -7.13
N LEU A 62 -9.42 -15.50 -6.31
CA LEU A 62 -8.37 -14.85 -5.52
C LEU A 62 -7.79 -15.79 -4.47
N GLN A 63 -8.62 -16.51 -3.72
CA GLN A 63 -8.18 -17.48 -2.72
C GLN A 63 -7.32 -18.59 -3.35
N ALA A 64 -7.68 -19.08 -4.54
CA ALA A 64 -6.87 -20.05 -5.26
C ALA A 64 -5.47 -19.50 -5.60
N LYS A 65 -5.41 -18.28 -6.16
CA LYS A 65 -4.15 -17.59 -6.48
C LYS A 65 -3.30 -17.33 -5.24
N GLU A 66 -3.91 -16.87 -4.15
CA GLU A 66 -3.23 -16.64 -2.89
C GLU A 66 -2.68 -17.94 -2.31
N SER A 67 -3.46 -19.03 -2.36
CA SER A 67 -2.98 -20.34 -1.87
C SER A 67 -1.83 -20.89 -2.71
N GLU A 68 -1.83 -20.67 -4.03
CA GLU A 68 -0.73 -21.04 -4.92
C GLU A 68 0.51 -20.18 -4.65
N ALA A 69 0.33 -18.87 -4.52
CA ALA A 69 1.42 -17.95 -4.19
C ALA A 69 2.04 -18.28 -2.81
N LEU A 70 1.22 -18.65 -1.83
CA LEU A 70 1.65 -19.05 -0.50
C LEU A 70 2.40 -20.40 -0.56
N LYS A 71 1.93 -21.38 -1.34
CA LYS A 71 2.67 -22.63 -1.59
C LYS A 71 4.01 -22.37 -2.24
N LEU A 72 4.06 -21.56 -3.29
CA LEU A 72 5.30 -21.19 -3.97
C LEU A 72 6.26 -20.44 -3.03
N ALA A 73 5.74 -19.55 -2.18
CA ALA A 73 6.54 -18.88 -1.16
C ALA A 73 7.08 -19.88 -0.14
N HIS A 74 6.26 -20.83 0.32
CA HIS A 74 6.72 -21.91 1.21
C HIS A 74 7.76 -22.81 0.55
N GLU A 75 7.61 -23.16 -0.73
CA GLU A 75 8.60 -23.95 -1.47
C GLU A 75 9.90 -23.18 -1.67
N LYS A 76 9.84 -21.88 -1.97
CA LYS A 76 11.03 -21.02 -2.03
C LYS A 76 11.71 -20.90 -0.68
N ILE A 77 10.94 -20.68 0.38
CA ILE A 77 11.47 -20.65 1.74
C ILE A 77 12.08 -22.00 2.07
N ALA A 78 11.43 -23.14 1.80
CA ALA A 78 12.00 -24.46 2.05
C ALA A 78 13.24 -24.77 1.18
N ALA A 79 13.34 -24.18 -0.02
CA ALA A 79 14.51 -24.32 -0.89
C ALA A 79 15.68 -23.43 -0.48
N GLU A 80 15.41 -22.23 0.03
CA GLU A 80 16.40 -21.30 0.60
C GLU A 80 16.83 -21.74 2.00
N ASP A 81 15.88 -22.24 2.79
CA ASP A 81 16.04 -22.91 4.07
C ASP A 81 16.38 -24.39 3.83
N LYS A 82 17.36 -24.64 2.95
CA LYS A 82 18.20 -25.83 3.12
C LYS A 82 18.77 -25.68 4.52
N PRO A 83 18.38 -26.53 5.49
CA PRO A 83 18.88 -26.39 6.82
C PRO A 83 20.40 -26.60 6.72
N ALA A 84 21.16 -25.53 6.97
CA ALA A 84 22.43 -25.74 7.62
C ALA A 84 22.06 -26.58 8.85
N PRO A 85 22.58 -27.82 8.97
CA PRO A 85 22.10 -28.76 9.97
C PRO A 85 22.10 -28.06 11.32
N GLU A 86 21.00 -28.19 12.08
CA GLU A 86 20.71 -27.51 13.35
C GLU A 86 21.78 -27.80 14.43
N GLY A 87 22.95 -27.21 14.23
CA GLY A 87 24.22 -27.50 14.87
C GLY A 87 25.38 -26.66 14.28
N GLN A 88 25.16 -25.93 13.19
CA GLN A 88 26.18 -25.08 12.53
C GLN A 88 26.01 -23.57 12.74
N ARG A 89 25.23 -23.13 13.73
CA ARG A 89 25.55 -21.86 14.43
C ARG A 89 26.59 -22.12 15.52
N SER A 90 27.65 -22.85 15.16
CA SER A 90 28.81 -23.03 16.01
C SER A 90 29.43 -21.67 16.30
N HIS A 91 30.04 -21.50 17.47
CA HIS A 91 30.79 -20.29 17.81
C HIS A 91 31.77 -19.87 16.68
N GLU A 92 32.37 -20.84 16.00
CA GLU A 92 33.25 -20.66 14.83
C GLU A 92 32.58 -19.97 13.63
N SER A 93 31.33 -20.34 13.29
CA SER A 93 30.62 -19.76 12.13
C SER A 93 30.18 -18.33 12.44
N VAL A 94 29.65 -18.10 13.64
CA VAL A 94 29.30 -16.76 14.11
C VAL A 94 30.54 -15.86 14.22
N ALA A 95 31.68 -16.38 14.70
CA ALA A 95 32.93 -15.62 14.75
C ALA A 95 33.42 -15.21 13.36
N LYS A 96 33.35 -16.12 12.37
CA LYS A 96 33.69 -15.80 10.97
C LYS A 96 32.76 -14.76 10.36
N GLU A 97 31.47 -14.83 10.66
CA GLU A 97 30.49 -13.82 10.22
C GLU A 97 30.76 -12.46 10.85
N ILE A 98 31.10 -12.41 12.14
CA ILE A 98 31.47 -11.18 12.84
C ILE A 98 32.74 -10.56 12.23
N GLU A 99 33.76 -11.36 11.95
CA GLU A 99 34.99 -10.87 11.29
C GLU A 99 34.72 -10.37 9.87
N ALA A 100 33.88 -11.07 9.10
CA ALA A 100 33.45 -10.59 7.78
C ALA A 100 32.66 -9.28 7.85
N LEU A 101 31.81 -9.10 8.87
CA LEU A 101 31.10 -7.85 9.10
C LEU A 101 32.05 -6.72 9.53
N ARG A 102 33.01 -7.01 10.41
CA ARG A 102 34.07 -6.06 10.80
C ARG A 102 34.91 -5.62 9.60
N ALA A 103 35.28 -6.53 8.72
CA ALA A 103 35.98 -6.21 7.48
C ALA A 103 35.15 -5.30 6.58
N LYS A 104 33.84 -5.60 6.39
CA LYS A 104 32.91 -4.74 5.63
C LYS A 104 32.71 -3.36 6.28
N LEU A 105 32.70 -3.28 7.60
CA LEU A 105 32.62 -2.03 8.36
C LEU A 105 33.90 -1.21 8.27
N ALA A 106 35.07 -1.86 8.20
CA ALA A 106 36.36 -1.21 7.98
C ALA A 106 36.52 -0.73 6.53
N GLU A 107 35.96 -1.47 5.58
CA GLU A 107 35.89 -1.09 4.15
C GLU A 107 34.93 0.08 3.92
N ARG A 108 33.86 0.19 4.72
CA ARG A 108 33.09 1.43 4.79
C ARG A 108 34.00 2.55 5.28
N LYS A 109 34.31 3.46 4.35
CA LYS A 109 35.04 4.70 4.60
C LYS A 109 34.50 5.35 5.87
N LYS A 110 35.35 5.45 6.90
CA LYS A 110 35.09 6.32 8.06
C LYS A 110 34.58 7.66 7.52
N VAL A 111 33.58 8.23 8.20
CA VAL A 111 33.18 9.63 8.02
C VAL A 111 34.49 10.42 7.90
N ARG A 112 34.73 11.03 6.72
CA ARG A 112 36.07 11.52 6.34
C ARG A 112 36.69 12.24 7.52
N ASP A 113 37.85 11.77 7.96
CA ASP A 113 38.58 12.43 9.03
C ASP A 113 38.76 13.90 8.64
N LEU A 114 38.31 14.79 9.52
CA LEU A 114 38.50 16.23 9.36
C LEU A 114 40.00 16.49 9.31
N PRO A 115 40.48 17.37 8.42
CA PRO A 115 41.90 17.67 8.37
C PRO A 115 42.38 18.24 9.71
N GLU A 116 43.58 17.83 10.12
CA GLU A 116 44.18 18.12 11.42
C GLU A 116 44.20 19.62 11.76
N GLY A 117 44.34 20.49 10.74
CA GLY A 117 44.27 21.95 10.92
C GLY A 117 42.93 22.44 11.48
N VAL A 118 41.80 21.89 11.00
CA VAL A 118 40.45 22.25 11.47
C VAL A 118 40.20 21.71 12.87
N GLU A 119 40.65 20.49 13.18
CA GLU A 119 40.49 19.90 14.51
C GLU A 119 41.34 20.65 15.55
N THR A 120 42.55 21.08 15.18
CA THR A 120 43.41 21.90 16.04
C THR A 120 42.78 23.27 16.30
N ALA A 121 42.31 23.96 15.25
CA ALA A 121 41.64 25.26 15.41
C ALA A 121 40.36 25.14 16.26
N ARG A 122 39.58 24.08 16.07
CA ARG A 122 38.42 23.75 16.91
C ARG A 122 38.82 23.56 18.37
N SER A 123 39.89 22.80 18.63
CA SER A 123 40.37 22.55 20.00
C SER A 123 40.82 23.84 20.70
N ASN A 124 41.44 24.77 19.97
CA ASN A 124 41.87 26.07 20.50
C ASN A 124 40.68 26.96 20.87
N VAL A 125 39.63 26.99 20.03
CA VAL A 125 38.39 27.71 20.35
C VAL A 125 37.73 27.12 21.60
N VAL A 126 37.61 25.78 21.65
CA VAL A 126 37.02 25.09 22.81
C VAL A 126 37.83 25.34 24.08
N ARG A 127 39.17 25.34 23.99
CA ARG A 127 40.05 25.66 25.12
C ARG A 127 39.82 27.09 25.60
N CYS A 128 39.87 28.07 24.70
CA CYS A 128 39.68 29.48 25.07
C CYS A 128 38.30 29.72 25.70
N LEU A 129 37.24 29.13 25.15
CA LEU A 129 35.89 29.28 25.68
C LEU A 129 35.72 28.64 27.06
N ARG A 130 36.38 27.51 27.32
CA ARG A 130 36.40 26.87 28.66
C ARG A 130 37.17 27.68 29.69
N GLU A 131 38.25 28.34 29.27
CA GLU A 131 39.04 29.22 30.14
C GLU A 131 38.28 30.53 30.42
N ASN A 132 37.46 30.99 29.48
CA ASN A 132 36.72 32.25 29.52
C ASN A 132 35.19 32.06 29.47
N ASP A 133 34.65 31.16 30.30
CA ASP A 133 33.22 30.78 30.30
C ASP A 133 32.24 31.96 30.39
N ARG A 134 32.61 33.04 31.09
CA ARG A 134 31.78 34.26 31.26
C ARG A 134 32.16 35.41 30.34
N ARG A 135 33.19 35.26 29.52
CA ARG A 135 33.69 36.28 28.58
C ARG A 135 34.02 35.65 27.22
N PRO A 136 33.00 35.13 26.50
CA PRO A 136 33.24 34.48 25.22
C PRO A 136 33.79 35.42 24.14
N LEU A 137 33.65 36.74 24.33
CA LEU A 137 34.15 37.75 23.40
C LEU A 137 35.69 37.86 23.40
N ASP A 138 36.38 37.36 24.42
CA ASP A 138 37.86 37.41 24.47
C ASP A 138 38.49 36.40 23.49
N CYS A 139 37.73 35.38 23.06
CA CYS A 139 38.17 34.29 22.19
C CYS A 139 37.95 34.55 20.68
N TRP A 140 37.78 35.81 20.29
CA TRP A 140 37.42 36.16 18.90
C TRP A 140 38.51 35.79 17.89
N LYS A 141 39.79 35.86 18.28
CA LYS A 141 40.93 35.55 17.41
C LYS A 141 40.96 34.06 17.05
N GLU A 142 40.71 33.19 18.03
CA GLU A 142 40.64 31.74 17.85
C GLU A 142 39.46 31.37 16.94
N VAL A 143 38.33 32.07 17.10
CA VAL A 143 37.15 31.88 16.25
C VAL A 143 37.40 32.34 14.82
N GLU A 144 38.13 33.44 14.60
CA GLU A 144 38.53 33.88 13.26
C GLU A 144 39.47 32.88 12.58
N ALA A 145 40.49 32.40 13.29
CA ALA A 145 41.39 31.37 12.79
C ALA A 145 40.65 30.07 12.40
N PHE A 146 39.66 29.66 13.20
CA PHE A 146 38.80 28.52 12.87
C PHE A 146 37.96 28.77 11.61
N LYS A 147 37.37 29.97 11.47
CA LYS A 147 36.59 30.35 10.28
C LYS A 147 37.43 30.34 9.02
N GLU A 148 38.69 30.77 9.08
CA GLU A 148 39.60 30.73 7.93
C GLU A 148 39.90 29.29 7.48
N GLU A 149 40.20 28.40 8.43
CA GLU A 149 40.43 26.98 8.12
C GLU A 149 39.19 26.28 7.56
N VAL A 150 38.01 26.59 8.09
CA VAL A 150 36.74 26.07 7.55
C VAL A 150 36.49 26.60 6.15
N LYS A 151 36.67 27.91 5.88
CA LYS A 151 36.52 28.48 4.54
C LYS A 151 37.45 27.82 3.52
N ARG A 152 38.69 27.52 3.91
CA ARG A 152 39.66 26.81 3.06
C ARG A 152 39.17 25.40 2.72
N LEU A 153 38.62 24.69 3.70
CA LEU A 153 38.04 23.35 3.51
C LEU A 153 36.80 23.38 2.63
N GLU A 154 35.90 24.33 2.88
CA GLU A 154 34.67 24.54 2.11
C GLU A 154 34.99 24.87 0.65
N LYS A 155 35.96 25.75 0.39
CA LYS A 155 36.38 26.09 -0.99
C LYS A 155 36.82 24.84 -1.75
N GLY A 156 37.67 24.01 -1.17
CA GLY A 156 38.13 22.77 -1.79
C GLY A 156 37.02 21.70 -1.93
N TRP A 157 36.01 21.73 -1.06
CA TRP A 157 34.83 20.88 -1.19
C TRP A 157 33.91 21.36 -2.33
N VAL A 158 33.62 22.66 -2.39
CA VAL A 158 32.78 23.26 -3.45
C VAL A 158 33.40 23.04 -4.82
N GLU A 159 34.71 23.30 -4.99
CA GLU A 159 35.43 23.04 -6.26
C GLU A 159 35.31 21.58 -6.69
N LYS A 160 35.33 20.63 -5.74
CA LYS A 160 35.22 19.19 -6.01
C LYS A 160 33.79 18.72 -6.35
N VAL A 161 32.77 19.43 -5.88
CA VAL A 161 31.36 19.07 -6.11
C VAL A 161 30.80 19.73 -7.37
N VAL A 162 31.33 20.90 -7.73
CA VAL A 162 30.93 21.65 -8.93
C VAL A 162 31.69 21.16 -10.19
N SER A 163 32.87 20.57 -10.03
CA SER A 163 33.62 19.91 -11.11
C SER A 163 33.18 18.47 -11.34
#